data_AF-A0A356NPM6-F1
#
_entry.id   AF-A0A356NPM6-F1
#
_cell.length_a   1.000
_cell.length_b   1.000
_cell.length_c   1.000
_cell.angle_alpha   90.00
_cell.angle_beta   90.00
_cell.angle_gamma   90.00
#
_symmetry.space_group_name_H-M   'P 1'
#
loop_
_entity.id
_entity.type
_entity.pdbx_description
1 polymer ?
#
loop_
_entity_poly.entity_id
_entity_poly.type
_entity_poly.pdbx_seq_one_letter_code
_entity_poly.pdbx_strand_id
1 'polypeptide(L)'
;LVKNRSSDHYLLIGRCISILIVLSGVFVAFWMSDVVKGLKFWLKIAPMLGIAFWIGLFWKRYNAAGAWMSTASGFIVWWLTLQPGVVHWIQSLPFAKPLGMIENASDKPILHEPWQIVIYLMAAAFAGIIASLLTKSPNEAKVNQFHQLIRTPVQPGEVITTSCQLPAGVQPLHRATWFTGSNFEVPVPSKTSVVGFFVSCAAVGAMIGGFIWLMWA
;
A
#
# COMPACT_ATOMS: atom_id res chain seq x y z
N LEU A 1 9.02 15.76 -16.88
CA LEU A 1 9.13 17.16 -16.39
C LEU A 1 10.42 17.76 -16.92
N VAL A 2 10.35 18.84 -17.69
CA VAL A 2 11.54 19.60 -18.09
C VAL A 2 12.03 20.36 -16.84
N LYS A 3 13.30 20.20 -16.50
CA LYS A 3 13.90 20.86 -15.32
C LYS A 3 14.14 22.35 -15.62
N ASN A 4 14.13 23.19 -14.58
CA ASN A 4 14.47 24.62 -14.62
C ASN A 4 13.58 25.49 -15.52
N ARG A 5 12.25 25.29 -15.48
CA ARG A 5 11.29 26.21 -16.11
C ARG A 5 10.75 27.22 -15.10
N SER A 6 10.20 28.32 -15.59
CA SER A 6 9.59 29.35 -14.75
C SER A 6 8.39 28.81 -13.96
N SER A 7 8.09 29.42 -12.82
CA SER A 7 6.91 29.06 -12.01
C SER A 7 5.61 29.12 -12.82
N ASP A 8 5.48 30.09 -13.72
CA ASP A 8 4.31 30.25 -14.61
C ASP A 8 4.09 29.04 -15.51
N HIS A 9 5.17 28.42 -16.00
CA HIS A 9 5.09 27.21 -16.82
C HIS A 9 4.52 26.03 -16.03
N TYR A 10 4.99 25.83 -14.78
CA TYR A 10 4.47 24.77 -13.92
C TYR A 10 3.01 25.02 -13.52
N LEU A 11 2.62 26.29 -13.28
CA LEU A 11 1.22 26.67 -13.03
C LEU A 11 0.33 26.41 -14.24
N LEU A 12 0.79 26.74 -15.46
CA LEU A 12 0.04 26.48 -16.69
C LEU A 12 -0.18 24.98 -16.90
N ILE A 13 0.87 24.17 -16.78
CA ILE A 13 0.76 22.70 -16.88
C ILE A 13 -0.19 22.16 -15.81
N GLY A 14 -0.06 22.64 -14.57
CA GLY A 14 -0.95 22.26 -13.47
C GLY A 14 -2.41 22.51 -13.82
N ARG A 15 -2.74 23.68 -14.36
CA ARG A 15 -4.11 24.02 -14.80
C ARG A 15 -4.60 23.12 -15.93
N CYS A 16 -3.78 22.88 -16.96
CA CYS A 16 -4.15 21.99 -18.07
C CYS A 16 -4.43 20.56 -17.59
N ILE A 17 -3.57 20.04 -16.71
CA ILE A 17 -3.75 18.71 -16.12
C ILE A 17 -5.00 18.66 -15.24
N SER A 18 -5.28 19.70 -14.44
CA SER A 18 -6.50 19.77 -13.63
C SER A 18 -7.77 19.72 -14.48
N ILE A 19 -7.82 20.48 -15.59
CA ILE A 19 -8.95 20.42 -16.53
C ILE A 19 -9.11 19.02 -17.12
N LEU A 20 -8.00 18.40 -17.55
CA LEU A 20 -8.02 17.05 -18.12
C LEU A 20 -8.50 16.01 -17.10
N ILE A 21 -8.05 16.09 -15.84
CA ILE A 21 -8.47 15.19 -14.76
C ILE A 21 -9.97 15.36 -14.50
N VAL A 22 -10.47 16.59 -14.44
CA VAL A 22 -11.90 16.86 -14.23
C VAL A 22 -12.74 16.30 -15.37
N LEU A 23 -12.36 16.57 -16.63
CA LEU A 23 -13.06 16.04 -17.81
C LEU A 23 -13.06 14.51 -17.82
N SER A 24 -11.93 13.89 -17.46
CA SER A 24 -11.83 12.43 -17.36
C SER A 24 -12.72 11.87 -16.25
N GLY A 25 -12.78 12.53 -15.09
CA GLY A 25 -13.66 12.16 -13.99
C GLY A 25 -15.13 12.24 -14.37
N VAL A 26 -15.54 13.31 -15.05
CA VAL A 26 -16.91 13.48 -15.57
C VAL A 26 -17.24 12.39 -16.60
N PHE A 27 -16.33 12.10 -17.52
CA PHE A 27 -16.51 11.03 -18.50
C PHE A 27 -16.70 9.65 -17.83
N VAL A 28 -15.84 9.30 -16.87
CA VAL A 28 -15.95 8.05 -16.12
C VAL A 28 -17.25 7.99 -15.32
N ALA A 29 -17.69 9.10 -14.74
CA ALA A 29 -18.95 9.17 -13.99
C ALA A 29 -20.17 8.83 -14.86
N PHE A 30 -20.21 9.28 -16.12
CA PHE A 30 -21.27 8.91 -17.06
C PHE A 30 -21.14 7.47 -17.60
N TRP A 31 -19.94 6.91 -17.61
CA TRP A 31 -19.71 5.53 -18.05
C TRP A 31 -20.07 4.49 -16.99
N MET A 32 -20.08 4.88 -15.72
CA MET A 32 -20.26 3.96 -14.60
C MET A 32 -21.73 3.82 -14.22
N SER A 33 -22.29 2.62 -14.42
CA SER A 33 -23.69 2.34 -14.10
C SER A 33 -23.98 2.15 -12.60
N ASP A 34 -22.94 1.99 -11.77
CA ASP A 34 -23.06 1.58 -10.37
C ASP A 34 -21.90 2.12 -9.52
N VAL A 35 -22.22 2.90 -8.49
CA VAL A 35 -21.26 3.53 -7.56
C VAL A 35 -20.46 2.49 -6.78
N VAL A 36 -21.08 1.37 -6.39
CA VAL A 36 -20.44 0.29 -5.62
C VAL A 36 -19.37 -0.39 -6.47
N LYS A 37 -19.65 -0.64 -7.76
CA LYS A 37 -18.65 -1.22 -8.68
C LYS A 37 -17.43 -0.30 -8.84
N GLY A 38 -17.67 1.01 -8.92
CA GLY A 38 -16.60 2.01 -8.94
C GLY A 38 -15.75 2.03 -7.69
N LEU A 39 -16.40 2.03 -6.53
CA LEU A 39 -15.70 2.00 -5.25
C LEU A 39 -14.86 0.72 -5.11
N LYS A 40 -15.41 -0.44 -5.49
CA LYS A 40 -14.67 -1.71 -5.51
C LYS A 40 -13.45 -1.63 -6.42
N PHE A 41 -13.59 -1.06 -7.61
CA PHE A 41 -12.47 -0.89 -8.54
C PHE A 41 -11.38 0.02 -7.97
N TRP A 42 -11.76 1.17 -7.41
CA TRP A 42 -10.83 2.09 -6.76
C TRP A 42 -10.07 1.43 -5.60
N LEU A 43 -10.78 0.68 -4.75
CA LEU A 43 -10.19 -0.06 -3.63
C LEU A 43 -9.23 -1.18 -4.08
N LYS A 44 -9.38 -1.75 -5.28
CA LYS A 44 -8.46 -2.78 -5.80
C LYS A 44 -7.10 -2.21 -6.20
N ILE A 45 -7.05 -0.96 -6.68
CA ILE A 45 -5.82 -0.34 -7.19
C ILE A 45 -4.90 0.13 -6.05
N ALA A 46 -5.45 0.74 -5.00
CA ALA A 46 -4.65 1.31 -3.92
C ALA A 46 -3.69 0.29 -3.23
N PRO A 47 -4.11 -0.95 -2.92
CA PRO A 47 -3.25 -1.98 -2.36
C PRO A 47 -2.04 -2.36 -3.24
N MET A 48 -2.17 -2.32 -4.57
CA MET A 48 -1.08 -2.67 -5.49
C MET A 48 0.10 -1.70 -5.41
N LEU A 49 -0.20 -0.42 -5.15
CA LEU A 49 0.80 0.62 -4.91
C LEU A 49 1.29 0.60 -3.46
N GLY A 50 0.39 0.27 -2.51
CA GLY A 50 0.68 0.24 -1.08
C GLY A 50 1.75 -0.78 -0.68
N ILE A 51 1.90 -1.90 -1.40
CA ILE A 51 2.94 -2.90 -1.11
C ILE A 51 4.34 -2.28 -1.14
N ALA A 52 4.65 -1.52 -2.19
CA ALA A 52 5.95 -0.89 -2.33
C ALA A 52 6.24 0.08 -1.19
N PHE A 53 5.21 0.83 -0.75
CA PHE A 53 5.29 1.72 0.40
C PHE A 53 5.56 0.97 1.70
N TRP A 54 4.76 -0.05 2.03
CA TRP A 54 4.89 -0.77 3.30
C TRP A 54 6.19 -1.56 3.41
N ILE A 55 6.58 -2.26 2.35
CA ILE A 55 7.86 -2.99 2.36
C ILE A 55 9.03 -1.99 2.41
N GLY A 56 8.97 -0.90 1.65
CA GLY A 56 9.98 0.17 1.69
C GLY A 56 10.11 0.85 3.05
N LEU A 57 9.00 1.00 3.79
CA LEU A 57 8.99 1.59 5.12
C LEU A 57 9.64 0.67 6.17
N PHE A 58 9.49 -0.64 6.06
CA PHE A 58 9.98 -1.59 7.05
C PHE A 58 11.28 -2.30 6.65
N TRP A 59 11.69 -2.25 5.39
CA TRP A 59 12.86 -2.95 4.89
C TRP A 59 13.76 -2.02 4.07
N LYS A 60 14.86 -1.57 4.67
CA LYS A 60 15.84 -0.64 4.07
C LYS A 60 16.45 -1.11 2.75
N ARG A 61 16.49 -2.42 2.53
CA ARG A 61 17.04 -3.01 1.30
C ARG A 61 16.06 -2.91 0.13
N TYR A 62 14.78 -2.68 0.39
CA TYR A 62 13.79 -2.52 -0.66
C TYR A 62 14.12 -1.28 -1.51
N ASN A 63 14.31 -1.48 -2.81
CA ASN A 63 14.83 -0.45 -3.70
C ASN A 63 13.82 -0.09 -4.80
N ALA A 64 14.21 0.87 -5.66
CA ALA A 64 13.36 1.33 -6.75
C ALA A 64 12.96 0.21 -7.73
N ALA A 65 13.86 -0.74 -7.99
CA ALA A 65 13.54 -1.88 -8.86
C ALA A 65 12.48 -2.78 -8.21
N GLY A 66 12.61 -3.08 -6.92
CA GLY A 66 11.58 -3.79 -6.15
C GLY A 66 10.23 -3.09 -6.19
N ALA A 67 10.20 -1.79 -5.93
CA ALA A 67 8.97 -0.99 -5.99
C ALA A 67 8.28 -1.11 -7.35
N TRP A 68 9.00 -0.85 -8.45
CA TRP A 68 8.44 -0.97 -9.80
C TRP A 68 7.99 -2.39 -10.14
N MET A 69 8.79 -3.40 -9.78
CA MET A 69 8.45 -4.80 -10.04
C MET A 69 7.20 -5.24 -9.27
N SER A 70 7.04 -4.82 -8.01
CA SER A 70 5.85 -5.12 -7.22
C SER A 70 4.59 -4.50 -7.81
N THR A 71 4.67 -3.24 -8.26
CA THR A 71 3.54 -2.56 -8.89
C THR A 71 3.19 -3.22 -10.23
N ALA A 72 4.19 -3.45 -11.09
CA ALA A 72 3.99 -4.07 -12.39
C ALA A 72 3.39 -5.48 -12.27
N SER A 73 3.94 -6.34 -11.41
CA SER A 73 3.40 -7.69 -11.24
C SER A 73 2.02 -7.69 -10.58
N GLY A 74 1.71 -6.75 -9.68
CA GLY A 74 0.36 -6.58 -9.13
C GLY A 74 -0.68 -6.33 -10.23
N PHE A 75 -0.43 -5.37 -11.13
CA PHE A 75 -1.31 -5.10 -12.25
C PHE A 75 -1.37 -6.24 -13.27
N ILE A 76 -0.23 -6.85 -13.61
CA ILE A 76 -0.16 -7.96 -14.56
C ILE A 76 -0.94 -9.16 -14.03
N VAL A 77 -0.73 -9.55 -12.76
CA VAL A 77 -1.42 -10.70 -12.18
C VAL A 77 -2.90 -10.42 -12.00
N TRP A 78 -3.28 -9.21 -11.58
CA TRP A 78 -4.68 -8.80 -11.58
C TRP A 78 -5.32 -8.94 -12.97
N TRP A 79 -4.67 -8.43 -14.02
CA TRP A 79 -5.14 -8.61 -15.40
C TRP A 79 -5.22 -10.08 -15.83
N LEU A 80 -4.22 -10.90 -15.49
CA LEU A 80 -4.21 -12.33 -15.78
C LEU A 80 -5.36 -13.07 -15.11
N THR A 81 -5.70 -12.72 -13.87
CA THR A 81 -6.84 -13.32 -13.15
C THR A 81 -8.21 -12.97 -13.75
N LEU A 82 -8.29 -11.99 -14.66
CA LEU A 82 -9.49 -11.70 -15.44
C LEU A 82 -9.61 -12.57 -16.70
N GLN A 83 -8.53 -13.26 -17.11
CA GLN A 83 -8.53 -14.06 -18.34
C GLN A 83 -9.18 -15.43 -18.11
N PRO A 84 -10.12 -15.88 -18.96
CA PRO A 84 -10.80 -17.16 -18.79
C PRO A 84 -9.86 -18.36 -18.70
N GLY A 85 -8.78 -18.37 -19.50
CA GLY A 85 -7.79 -19.46 -19.49
C GLY A 85 -7.10 -19.61 -18.13
N VAL A 86 -6.79 -18.51 -17.45
CA VAL A 86 -6.17 -18.52 -16.11
C VAL A 86 -7.19 -18.99 -15.07
N VAL A 87 -8.44 -18.55 -15.17
CA VAL A 87 -9.49 -18.98 -14.24
C VAL A 87 -9.77 -20.48 -14.37
N HIS A 88 -9.84 -21.01 -15.59
CA HIS A 88 -9.94 -22.46 -15.82
C HIS A 88 -8.73 -23.22 -15.30
N TRP A 89 -7.52 -22.68 -15.48
CA TRP A 89 -6.31 -23.26 -14.91
C TRP A 89 -6.37 -23.31 -13.37
N ILE A 90 -6.79 -22.22 -12.71
CA ILE A 90 -6.98 -22.20 -11.25
C ILE A 90 -8.03 -23.22 -10.83
N GLN A 91 -9.15 -23.32 -11.56
CA GLN A 91 -10.22 -24.29 -11.29
C GLN A 91 -9.75 -25.74 -11.37
N SER A 92 -8.74 -26.05 -12.19
CA SER A 92 -8.16 -27.38 -12.31
C SER A 92 -7.33 -27.80 -11.09
N LEU A 93 -6.94 -26.85 -10.23
CA LEU A 93 -6.14 -27.12 -9.04
C LEU A 93 -6.99 -27.83 -7.97
N PRO A 94 -6.42 -28.85 -7.28
CA PRO A 94 -7.19 -29.70 -6.35
C PRO A 94 -7.73 -28.94 -5.14
N PHE A 95 -7.11 -27.82 -4.77
CA PHE A 95 -7.50 -26.98 -3.64
C PHE A 95 -8.47 -25.85 -4.00
N ALA A 96 -8.75 -25.60 -5.29
CA ALA A 96 -9.56 -24.45 -5.71
C ALA A 96 -11.04 -24.57 -5.31
N LYS A 97 -11.60 -25.80 -5.38
CA LYS A 97 -12.97 -26.09 -4.94
C LYS A 97 -13.14 -26.04 -3.42
N PRO A 98 -12.34 -26.74 -2.59
CA PRO A 98 -12.53 -26.73 -1.14
C PRO A 98 -12.30 -25.35 -0.50
N LEU A 99 -11.44 -24.50 -1.10
CA LEU A 99 -11.20 -23.14 -0.62
C LEU A 99 -12.23 -22.11 -1.14
N GLY A 100 -13.19 -22.54 -1.96
CA GLY A 100 -14.16 -21.65 -2.58
C GLY A 100 -13.48 -20.56 -3.40
N MET A 101 -12.48 -20.90 -4.23
CA MET A 101 -11.78 -19.90 -5.07
C MET A 101 -12.61 -19.46 -6.27
N ILE A 102 -13.50 -20.32 -6.77
CA ILE A 102 -14.28 -20.07 -7.98
C ILE A 102 -15.75 -19.88 -7.64
N GLU A 103 -16.34 -18.79 -8.12
CA GLU A 103 -17.77 -18.54 -8.14
C GLU A 103 -18.32 -18.90 -9.52
N ASN A 104 -19.41 -19.66 -9.57
CA ASN A 104 -20.11 -19.93 -10.82
C ASN A 104 -21.19 -18.88 -10.99
N ALA A 105 -20.83 -17.70 -11.49
CA ALA A 105 -21.79 -16.66 -11.84
C ALA A 105 -22.24 -16.86 -13.29
N SER A 106 -23.51 -17.25 -13.49
CA SER A 106 -24.16 -17.30 -14.82
C SER A 106 -23.38 -18.12 -15.86
N ASP A 107 -23.06 -19.38 -15.54
CA ASP A 107 -22.35 -20.36 -16.41
C ASP A 107 -20.90 -20.02 -16.79
N LYS A 108 -20.30 -18.97 -16.22
CA LYS A 108 -18.88 -18.68 -16.38
C LYS A 108 -18.16 -18.79 -15.04
N PRO A 109 -17.08 -19.58 -14.94
CA PRO A 109 -16.27 -19.60 -13.73
C PRO A 109 -15.57 -18.24 -13.61
N ILE A 110 -15.76 -17.57 -12.48
CA ILE A 110 -15.08 -16.32 -12.13
C ILE A 110 -14.32 -16.55 -10.83
N LEU A 111 -13.11 -15.99 -10.73
CA LEU A 111 -12.35 -16.02 -9.50
C LEU A 111 -13.02 -15.12 -8.45
N HIS A 112 -13.33 -15.66 -7.28
CA HIS A 112 -13.89 -14.88 -6.17
C HIS A 112 -12.97 -13.68 -5.83
N GLU A 113 -13.57 -12.51 -5.63
CA GLU A 113 -12.84 -11.25 -5.47
C GLU A 113 -11.78 -11.29 -4.34
N PRO A 114 -12.04 -11.85 -3.14
CA PRO A 114 -11.03 -11.90 -2.07
C PRO A 114 -9.79 -12.72 -2.46
N TRP A 115 -9.99 -13.85 -3.15
CA TRP A 115 -8.88 -14.68 -3.63
C TRP A 115 -8.09 -14.00 -4.73
N GLN A 116 -8.77 -13.29 -5.63
CA GLN A 116 -8.11 -12.44 -6.62
C GLN A 116 -7.16 -11.44 -5.94
N ILE A 117 -7.63 -10.76 -4.89
CA ILE A 117 -6.85 -9.79 -4.12
C ILE A 117 -5.61 -10.44 -3.49
N VAL A 118 -5.78 -11.57 -2.81
CA VAL A 118 -4.65 -12.29 -2.20
C VAL A 118 -3.61 -12.67 -3.25
N ILE A 119 -4.03 -13.21 -4.39
CA ILE A 119 -3.12 -13.69 -5.44
C ILE A 119 -2.26 -12.55 -6.01
N TYR A 120 -2.85 -11.44 -6.43
CA TYR A 120 -2.06 -10.35 -7.02
C TYR A 120 -1.21 -9.62 -5.98
N LEU A 121 -1.65 -9.50 -4.72
CA LEU A 121 -0.86 -8.88 -3.66
C LEU A 121 0.34 -9.74 -3.27
N MET A 122 0.15 -11.06 -3.19
CA MET A 122 1.25 -11.99 -2.93
C MET A 122 2.27 -11.94 -4.07
N ALA A 123 1.81 -12.00 -5.33
CA ALA A 123 2.70 -11.90 -6.48
C ALA A 123 3.45 -10.56 -6.54
N ALA A 124 2.79 -9.45 -6.20
CA ALA A 124 3.41 -8.13 -6.06
C ALA A 124 4.50 -8.11 -4.98
N ALA A 125 4.20 -8.59 -3.77
CA ALA A 125 5.16 -8.64 -2.68
C ALA A 125 6.38 -9.50 -3.03
N PHE A 126 6.18 -10.73 -3.51
CA PHE A 126 7.29 -11.62 -3.87
C PHE A 126 8.13 -11.08 -5.02
N ALA A 127 7.52 -10.57 -6.08
CA ALA A 127 8.26 -10.00 -7.20
C ALA A 127 9.11 -8.80 -6.77
N GLY A 128 8.56 -7.93 -5.93
CA GLY A 128 9.30 -6.78 -5.38
C GLY A 128 10.46 -7.20 -4.48
N ILE A 129 10.25 -8.22 -3.63
CA ILE A 129 11.28 -8.77 -2.76
C ILE A 129 12.41 -9.39 -3.60
N ILE A 130 12.07 -10.28 -4.53
CA ILE A 130 13.03 -10.95 -5.40
C ILE A 130 13.82 -9.91 -6.21
N ALA A 131 13.14 -8.94 -6.82
CA ALA A 131 13.80 -7.88 -7.57
C ALA A 131 14.75 -7.04 -6.68
N SER A 132 14.36 -6.70 -5.45
CA SER A 132 15.23 -5.97 -4.51
C SER A 132 16.44 -6.80 -4.06
N LEU A 133 16.31 -8.12 -3.98
CA LEU A 133 17.42 -9.00 -3.63
C LEU A 133 18.41 -9.16 -4.78
N LEU A 134 17.91 -9.26 -6.02
CA LEU A 134 18.70 -9.46 -7.23
C LEU A 134 19.34 -8.19 -7.78
N THR A 135 18.84 -7.01 -7.42
CA THR A 135 19.36 -5.73 -7.91
C THR A 135 20.23 -5.01 -6.87
N LYS A 136 20.89 -3.93 -7.30
CA LYS A 136 21.82 -3.17 -6.45
C LYS A 136 21.10 -2.57 -5.23
N SER A 137 21.71 -2.72 -4.06
CA SER A 137 21.22 -2.09 -2.83
C SER A 137 21.09 -0.56 -2.98
N PRO A 138 20.08 0.04 -2.34
CA PRO A 138 19.87 1.49 -2.40
C PRO A 138 21.00 2.24 -1.69
N ASN A 139 21.09 3.55 -1.94
CA ASN A 139 22.08 4.39 -1.25
C ASN A 139 21.75 4.46 0.25
N GLU A 140 22.63 3.91 1.07
CA GLU A 140 22.41 3.78 2.51
C GLU A 140 22.24 5.13 3.22
N ALA A 141 23.00 6.16 2.83
CA ALA A 141 22.89 7.49 3.42
C ALA A 141 21.51 8.11 3.20
N LYS A 142 20.95 7.99 1.98
CA LYS A 142 19.59 8.48 1.66
C LYS A 142 18.50 7.72 2.42
N VAL A 143 18.64 6.39 2.52
CA VAL A 143 17.68 5.55 3.26
C VAL A 143 17.74 5.90 4.74
N ASN A 144 18.93 5.95 5.33
CA ASN A 144 19.08 6.33 6.74
C ASN A 144 18.55 7.74 7.01
N GLN A 145 18.79 8.71 6.14
CA GLN A 145 18.22 10.05 6.24
C GLN A 145 16.68 10.02 6.23
N PHE A 146 16.07 9.28 5.31
CA PHE A 146 14.61 9.10 5.29
C PHE A 146 14.09 8.52 6.60
N HIS A 147 14.71 7.44 7.11
CA HIS A 147 14.32 6.82 8.37
C HIS A 147 14.53 7.74 9.59
N GLN A 148 15.54 8.60 9.56
CA GLN A 148 15.77 9.60 10.60
C GLN A 148 14.67 10.66 10.62
N LEU A 149 14.21 11.12 9.46
CA LEU A 149 13.13 12.10 9.35
C LEU A 149 11.79 11.55 9.87
N ILE A 150 11.40 10.34 9.47
CA ILE A 150 10.09 9.78 9.87
C ILE A 150 9.98 9.48 11.37
N ARG A 151 11.12 9.25 12.05
CA ARG A 151 11.14 8.86 13.46
C ARG A 151 11.43 10.01 14.41
N THR A 152 12.04 11.09 13.92
CA THR A 152 12.40 12.26 14.73
C THR A 152 11.20 13.20 14.76
N PRO A 153 10.61 13.47 15.93
CA PRO A 153 9.48 14.38 16.04
C PRO A 153 9.92 15.82 15.78
N VAL A 154 9.02 16.61 15.18
CA VAL A 154 9.22 18.05 14.95
C VAL A 154 9.16 18.79 16.29
N GLN A 155 10.15 19.64 16.55
CA GLN A 155 10.21 20.44 17.78
C GLN A 155 9.59 21.83 17.57
N PRO A 156 8.99 22.45 18.62
CA PRO A 156 8.52 23.82 18.53
C PRO A 156 9.65 24.80 18.20
N GLY A 157 9.45 25.67 17.20
CA GLY A 157 10.44 26.66 16.78
C GLY A 157 11.52 26.14 15.83
N GLU A 158 11.40 24.90 15.35
CA GLU A 158 12.30 24.29 14.38
C GLU A 158 12.24 25.01 13.01
N VAL A 159 13.39 25.47 12.50
CA VAL A 159 13.50 26.14 11.19
C VAL A 159 14.11 25.21 10.17
N ILE A 160 13.32 24.81 9.16
CA ILE A 160 13.77 23.94 8.08
C ILE A 160 14.45 24.80 7.00
N THR A 161 15.77 24.69 6.88
CA THR A 161 16.55 25.42 5.86
C THR A 161 16.58 24.71 4.51
N THR A 162 16.56 23.38 4.51
CA THR A 162 16.65 22.54 3.31
C THR A 162 15.62 21.42 3.36
N SER A 163 14.96 21.17 2.23
CA SER A 163 13.96 20.09 2.11
C SER A 163 14.58 18.72 2.41
N CYS A 164 13.84 17.89 3.15
CA CYS A 164 14.24 16.53 3.53
C CYS A 164 15.57 16.44 4.31
N GLN A 165 15.88 17.44 5.14
CA GLN A 165 17.01 17.40 6.05
C GLN A 165 16.57 17.72 7.47
N LEU A 166 17.25 17.10 8.45
CA LEU A 166 17.09 17.50 9.84
C LEU A 166 17.75 18.89 10.04
N PRO A 167 17.12 19.79 10.80
CA PRO A 167 17.71 21.08 11.10
C PRO A 167 18.98 20.96 11.94
N ALA A 168 19.78 22.03 11.88
CA ALA A 168 21.02 22.12 12.63
C ALA A 168 20.75 21.96 14.14
N GLY A 169 21.49 21.05 14.78
CA GLY A 169 21.40 20.81 16.22
C GLY A 169 20.39 19.74 16.64
N VAL A 170 19.50 19.27 15.76
CA VAL A 170 18.57 18.17 16.07
C VAL A 170 19.27 16.83 15.90
N GLN A 171 19.45 16.12 17.01
CA GLN A 171 20.00 14.76 16.98
C GLN A 171 18.90 13.75 16.59
N PRO A 172 19.20 12.80 15.68
CA PRO A 172 18.21 11.80 15.30
C PRO A 172 17.80 10.95 16.50
N LEU A 173 16.49 10.83 16.74
CA LEU A 173 15.99 10.00 17.83
C LEU A 173 16.34 8.52 17.55
N HIS A 174 16.99 7.85 18.51
CA HIS A 174 17.17 6.41 18.45
C HIS A 174 15.86 5.71 18.82
N ARG A 175 15.39 4.79 17.98
CA ARG A 175 14.19 3.99 18.23
C ARG A 175 14.55 2.52 18.28
N ALA A 176 14.09 1.82 19.31
CA ALA A 176 14.28 0.38 19.43
C ALA A 176 13.52 -0.36 18.31
N THR A 177 14.20 -1.29 17.65
CA THR A 177 13.63 -2.16 16.62
C THR A 177 13.75 -3.62 17.02
N TRP A 178 12.86 -4.47 16.50
CA TRP A 178 12.89 -5.90 16.76
C TRP A 178 14.12 -6.61 16.18
N PHE A 179 14.68 -6.08 15.09
CA PHE A 179 15.80 -6.69 14.37
C PHE A 179 17.01 -5.75 14.31
N THR A 180 17.67 -5.57 15.46
CA THR A 180 18.87 -4.73 15.58
C THR A 180 20.00 -5.26 14.68
N GLY A 181 20.66 -4.37 13.94
CA GLY A 181 21.75 -4.72 13.01
C GLY A 181 21.30 -5.32 11.67
N SER A 182 20.00 -5.48 11.44
CA SER A 182 19.45 -5.92 10.15
C SER A 182 18.98 -4.74 9.30
N ASN A 183 18.56 -5.01 8.06
CA ASN A 183 17.90 -4.03 7.20
C ASN A 183 16.41 -3.82 7.54
N PHE A 184 15.87 -4.48 8.57
CA PHE A 184 14.47 -4.35 8.97
C PHE A 184 14.29 -3.30 10.08
N GLU A 185 13.41 -2.34 9.85
CA GLU A 185 13.08 -1.20 10.72
C GLU A 185 11.68 -1.37 11.34
N VAL A 186 11.42 -2.55 11.91
CA VAL A 186 10.16 -2.81 12.61
C VAL A 186 10.26 -2.29 14.05
N PRO A 187 9.50 -1.24 14.43
CA PRO A 187 9.62 -0.64 15.76
C PRO A 187 9.06 -1.57 16.83
N VAL A 188 9.73 -1.61 17.99
CA VAL A 188 9.18 -2.26 19.18
C VAL A 188 8.00 -1.42 19.70
N PRO A 189 6.83 -2.01 19.97
CA PRO A 189 5.69 -1.25 20.48
C PRO A 189 6.03 -0.66 21.85
N SER A 190 5.74 0.62 22.05
CA SER A 190 5.90 1.26 23.35
C SER A 190 4.86 0.74 24.34
N LYS A 191 5.12 0.92 25.64
CA LYS A 191 4.12 0.62 26.68
C LYS A 191 2.79 1.33 26.42
N THR A 192 2.83 2.58 25.97
CA THR A 192 1.64 3.36 25.61
C THR A 192 0.88 2.74 24.45
N SER A 193 1.55 2.25 23.41
CA SER A 193 0.91 1.55 22.29
C SER A 193 0.27 0.23 22.72
N VAL A 194 0.95 -0.55 23.56
CA VAL A 194 0.43 -1.84 24.06
C VAL A 194 -0.82 -1.63 24.91
N VAL A 195 -0.77 -0.70 25.88
CA VAL A 195 -1.93 -0.38 26.72
C VAL A 195 -3.09 0.15 25.87
N GLY A 196 -2.83 1.08 24.95
CA GLY A 196 -3.84 1.62 24.06
C GLY A 196 -4.51 0.56 23.18
N PHE A 197 -3.74 -0.42 22.69
CA PHE A 197 -4.27 -1.56 21.93
C PHE A 197 -5.25 -2.39 22.76
N PHE A 198 -4.86 -2.81 23.98
CA PHE A 198 -5.74 -3.63 24.82
C PHE A 198 -6.97 -2.86 25.31
N VAL A 199 -6.86 -1.57 25.64
CA VAL A 199 -8.01 -0.71 25.97
C VAL A 199 -8.97 -0.63 24.78
N SER A 200 -8.46 -0.46 23.57
CA SER A 200 -9.28 -0.42 22.36
C SER A 200 -9.97 -1.76 22.09
N CYS A 201 -9.26 -2.88 22.25
CA CYS A 201 -9.85 -4.23 22.13
C CYS A 201 -10.96 -4.45 23.16
N ALA A 202 -10.76 -4.02 24.41
CA ALA A 202 -11.77 -4.11 25.46
C ALA A 202 -13.03 -3.27 25.11
N ALA A 203 -12.85 -2.05 24.60
CA ALA A 203 -13.96 -1.20 24.17
C ALA A 203 -14.77 -1.84 23.02
N VAL A 204 -14.09 -2.43 22.03
CA VAL A 204 -14.76 -3.16 20.93
C VAL A 204 -15.50 -4.39 21.47
N GLY A 205 -14.88 -5.15 22.38
CA GLY A 205 -15.52 -6.29 23.03
C GLY A 205 -16.78 -5.89 23.80
N ALA A 206 -16.74 -4.77 24.52
CA ALA A 206 -17.91 -4.21 25.21
C ALA A 206 -19.01 -3.78 24.24
N MET A 207 -18.65 -3.18 23.11
CA MET A 207 -19.62 -2.78 22.08
C MET A 207 -20.32 -4.01 21.47
N ILE A 208 -19.57 -5.05 21.10
CA ILE A 208 -20.12 -6.30 20.58
C ILE A 208 -20.99 -6.99 21.64
N GLY A 209 -20.49 -7.10 22.87
CA GLY A 209 -21.22 -7.69 23.99
C GLY A 209 -22.53 -6.96 24.28
N GLY A 210 -22.51 -5.62 24.26
CA GLY A 210 -23.71 -4.80 24.45
C GLY A 210 -24.73 -4.96 23.32
N PHE A 211 -24.26 -5.05 22.06
CA PHE A 211 -25.13 -5.32 20.93
C PHE A 211 -25.79 -6.70 21.02
N ILE A 212 -25.00 -7.73 21.35
CA ILE A 212 -25.52 -9.08 21.58
C ILE A 212 -26.54 -9.05 22.72
N TRP A 213 -26.19 -8.47 23.87
CA TRP A 213 -27.10 -8.36 25.00
C TRP A 213 -28.44 -7.71 24.62
N LEU A 214 -28.42 -6.63 23.82
CA LEU A 214 -29.64 -5.96 23.35
C LEU A 214 -30.48 -6.82 22.39
N MET A 215 -29.86 -7.68 21.56
CA MET A 215 -30.62 -8.59 20.69
C MET A 215 -31.28 -9.74 21.46
N TRP A 216 -30.74 -10.11 22.62
CA TRP A 216 -31.23 -11.25 23.42
C TRP A 216 -32.01 -10.83 24.68
N ALA A 217 -32.13 -9.52 24.96
CA ALA A 217 -32.94 -8.94 26.04
C ALA A 217 -34.31 -8.50 25.51
#